data_AF-A0AA36NAN0-F1
#
_entry.id   AF-A0AA36NAN0-F1
#
_cell.length_a   1.000
_cell.length_b   1.000
_cell.length_c   1.000
_cell.angle_alpha   90.00
_cell.angle_beta   90.00
_cell.angle_gamma   90.00
#
_symmetry.space_group_name_H-M   'P 1'
#
loop_
_entity.id
_entity.type
_entity.pdbx_description
1 polymer ?
#
loop_
_entity_poly.entity_id
_entity_poly.type
_entity_poly.pdbx_seq_one_letter_code
_entity_poly.pdbx_strand_id
1 'polypeptide(L)'
;AARLKHAWASTITQESQQVTAGLDPLNEDELLPATQLTDIRAAFHKRYKMSFVPEQLPSDCLLSKLRRAIQRRNIEVLEVIDLWSVRAIYNQRMGMAKKRKIAWVEQAGDKEIDVRVERSCQSWLDLLHTYCLGLAMAGEQETSTSSSLRYVQVPWDVTFKYHWRARAVASKMGDGCLARLILLDQQERSEWESSTSSLGEVIAEVYQLRDVHWQSAMSNGSPNSMPWYRRN
;
A
#
# COMPACT_ATOMS: atom_id res chain seq x y z
N ALA A 1 -39.24 -3.72 38.47
CA ALA A 1 -38.78 -4.36 37.22
C ALA A 1 -38.13 -3.39 36.21
N ALA A 2 -38.66 -2.18 35.97
CA ALA A 2 -38.14 -1.27 34.93
C ALA A 2 -36.71 -0.74 35.18
N ARG A 3 -36.36 -0.40 36.43
CA ARG A 3 -35.03 0.12 36.79
C ARG A 3 -33.88 -0.85 36.51
N LEU A 4 -34.14 -2.15 36.70
CA LEU A 4 -33.15 -3.20 36.49
C LEU A 4 -32.89 -3.42 34.99
N LYS A 5 -33.91 -3.24 34.14
CA LYS A 5 -33.77 -3.26 32.67
C LYS A 5 -32.97 -2.07 32.15
N HIS A 6 -33.16 -0.87 32.72
CA HIS A 6 -32.37 0.31 32.36
C HIS A 6 -30.91 0.20 32.80
N ALA A 7 -30.65 -0.30 34.01
CA ALA A 7 -29.29 -0.54 34.49
C ALA A 7 -28.55 -1.56 33.61
N TRP A 8 -29.25 -2.63 33.19
CA TRP A 8 -28.70 -3.65 32.32
C TRP A 8 -28.43 -3.13 30.90
N ALA A 9 -29.36 -2.33 30.35
CA ALA A 9 -29.17 -1.67 29.05
C ALA A 9 -28.00 -0.67 29.07
N SER A 10 -27.79 0.05 30.19
CA SER A 10 -26.64 0.95 30.34
C SER A 10 -25.31 0.20 30.41
N THR A 11 -25.23 -0.95 31.09
CA THR A 11 -24.00 -1.77 31.08
C THR A 11 -23.70 -2.37 29.72
N ILE A 12 -24.72 -2.82 28.96
CA ILE A 12 -24.51 -3.34 27.61
C ILE A 12 -24.04 -2.22 26.66
N THR A 13 -24.64 -1.03 26.75
CA THR A 13 -24.19 0.11 25.93
C THR A 13 -22.80 0.59 26.33
N GLN A 14 -22.45 0.54 27.61
CA GLN A 14 -21.13 0.94 28.11
C GLN A 14 -20.05 -0.10 27.77
N GLU A 15 -20.35 -1.41 27.83
CA GLU A 15 -19.48 -2.49 27.32
C GLU A 15 -19.32 -2.38 25.80
N SER A 16 -20.40 -2.14 25.06
CA SER A 16 -20.34 -1.97 23.61
C SER A 16 -19.55 -0.72 23.20
N GLN A 17 -19.65 0.37 23.98
CA GLN A 17 -18.85 1.59 23.82
C GLN A 17 -17.39 1.42 24.25
N GLN A 18 -17.09 0.61 25.27
CA GLN A 18 -15.71 0.27 25.66
C GLN A 18 -15.03 -0.67 24.66
N VAL A 19 -15.78 -1.60 24.06
CA VAL A 19 -15.30 -2.46 22.97
C VAL A 19 -15.04 -1.63 21.69
N THR A 20 -15.82 -0.58 21.42
CA THR A 20 -15.56 0.34 20.30
C THR A 20 -14.50 1.41 20.57
N ALA A 21 -14.27 1.79 21.83
CA ALA A 21 -13.25 2.78 22.20
C ALA A 21 -11.84 2.19 22.35
N GLY A 22 -11.71 0.86 22.46
CA GLY A 22 -10.43 0.19 22.72
C GLY A 22 -9.63 -0.15 21.48
N LEU A 23 -10.26 -0.72 20.44
CA LEU A 23 -9.64 -1.09 19.18
C LEU A 23 -10.79 -1.21 18.17
N ASP A 24 -10.78 -0.45 17.08
CA ASP A 24 -11.61 -0.75 15.92
C ASP A 24 -10.68 -1.35 14.84
N PRO A 25 -10.54 -2.69 14.79
CA PRO A 25 -9.73 -3.36 13.77
C PRO A 25 -10.42 -3.42 12.41
N LEU A 26 -11.60 -2.78 12.23
CA LEU A 26 -12.56 -3.19 11.20
C LEU A 26 -12.97 -2.13 10.18
N ASN A 27 -12.34 -0.96 10.15
CA ASN A 27 -12.54 -0.02 9.03
C ASN A 27 -11.22 0.34 8.34
N GLU A 28 -10.45 -0.64 7.90
CA GLU A 28 -9.38 -0.42 6.91
C GLU A 28 -9.92 -0.43 5.46
N ASP A 29 -11.10 -1.02 5.25
CA ASP A 29 -11.77 -1.09 3.94
C ASP A 29 -12.75 0.07 3.67
N GLU A 30 -13.14 0.83 4.70
CA GLU A 30 -13.99 2.00 4.50
C GLU A 30 -13.26 3.09 3.72
N LEU A 31 -13.89 3.67 2.71
CA LEU A 31 -13.26 4.74 1.93
C LEU A 31 -13.18 6.04 2.74
N LEU A 32 -12.09 6.78 2.56
CA LEU A 32 -12.04 8.17 3.01
C LEU A 32 -13.11 9.01 2.30
N PRO A 33 -13.60 10.09 2.93
CA PRO A 33 -14.52 11.02 2.28
C PRO A 33 -13.96 11.51 0.94
N ALA A 34 -14.84 11.66 -0.06
CA ALA A 34 -14.45 12.08 -1.41
C ALA A 34 -13.72 13.43 -1.44
N THR A 35 -14.05 14.33 -0.50
CA THR A 35 -13.34 15.60 -0.30
C THR A 35 -11.88 15.35 0.07
N GLN A 36 -11.62 14.52 1.07
CA GLN A 36 -10.25 14.18 1.49
C GLN A 36 -9.45 13.48 0.38
N LEU A 37 -10.09 12.61 -0.41
CA LEU A 37 -9.44 11.95 -1.54
C LEU A 37 -9.07 12.95 -2.65
N THR A 38 -9.91 13.95 -2.88
CA THR A 38 -9.62 15.06 -3.78
C THR A 38 -8.46 15.90 -3.25
N ASP A 39 -8.48 16.23 -1.96
CA ASP A 39 -7.45 17.04 -1.29
C ASP A 39 -6.08 16.36 -1.32
N ILE A 40 -6.04 15.04 -1.12
CA ILE A 40 -4.82 14.23 -1.23
C ILE A 40 -4.19 14.38 -2.61
N ARG A 41 -4.98 14.19 -3.67
CA ARG A 41 -4.51 14.31 -5.05
C ARG A 41 -4.11 15.75 -5.39
N ALA A 42 -4.87 16.72 -4.91
CA ALA A 42 -4.59 18.14 -5.11
C ALA A 42 -3.30 18.56 -4.40
N ALA A 43 -3.03 18.08 -3.18
CA ALA A 43 -1.79 18.34 -2.45
C ALA A 43 -0.57 17.79 -3.19
N PHE A 44 -0.65 16.54 -3.67
CA PHE A 44 0.40 15.94 -4.47
C PHE A 44 0.68 16.73 -5.76
N HIS A 45 -0.37 17.07 -6.51
CA HIS A 45 -0.23 17.88 -7.71
C HIS A 45 0.31 19.27 -7.40
N LYS A 46 -0.13 19.90 -6.30
CA LYS A 46 0.35 21.22 -5.87
C LYS A 46 1.87 21.20 -5.64
N ARG A 47 2.40 20.14 -5.05
CA ARG A 47 3.84 19.98 -4.78
C ARG A 47 4.64 19.63 -6.02
N TYR A 48 4.32 18.51 -6.68
CA TYR A 48 5.18 17.98 -7.75
C TYR A 48 4.82 18.49 -9.15
N LYS A 49 3.64 19.09 -9.33
CA LYS A 49 3.12 19.51 -10.65
C LYS A 49 3.05 18.35 -11.66
N MET A 50 2.87 17.12 -11.16
CA MET A 50 2.80 15.91 -11.96
C MET A 50 1.38 15.38 -12.04
N SER A 51 1.02 14.84 -13.22
CA SER A 51 -0.22 14.11 -13.45
C SER A 51 0.10 12.76 -14.09
N PHE A 52 -0.67 11.74 -13.75
CA PHE A 52 -0.46 10.36 -14.18
C PHE A 52 -1.68 9.85 -14.95
N VAL A 53 -1.45 8.87 -15.81
CA VAL A 53 -2.54 8.22 -16.55
C VAL A 53 -3.40 7.35 -15.61
N PRO A 54 -4.70 7.13 -15.91
CA PRO A 54 -5.62 6.37 -15.05
C PRO A 54 -5.16 4.96 -14.67
N GLU A 55 -4.32 4.33 -15.50
CA GLU A 55 -3.75 3.00 -15.30
C GLU A 55 -2.67 2.98 -14.21
N GLN A 56 -2.03 4.12 -13.94
CA GLN A 56 -1.00 4.29 -12.91
C GLN A 56 -1.57 4.95 -11.64
N LEU A 57 -2.66 5.70 -11.77
CA LEU A 57 -3.25 6.40 -10.64
C LEU A 57 -3.82 5.42 -9.60
N PRO A 58 -3.46 5.53 -8.32
CA PRO A 58 -3.94 4.63 -7.28
C PRO A 58 -5.46 4.78 -7.06
N SER A 59 -6.15 3.66 -6.87
CA SER A 59 -7.57 3.64 -6.54
C SER A 59 -7.88 4.32 -5.21
N ASP A 60 -9.12 4.76 -5.03
CA ASP A 60 -9.57 5.41 -3.78
C ASP A 60 -9.42 4.50 -2.56
N CYS A 61 -9.64 3.19 -2.74
CA CYS A 61 -9.46 2.19 -1.69
C CYS A 61 -8.00 2.10 -1.25
N LEU A 62 -7.08 2.00 -2.22
CA LEU A 62 -5.64 1.97 -1.92
C LEU A 62 -5.19 3.26 -1.21
N LEU A 63 -5.61 4.43 -1.71
CA LEU A 63 -5.26 5.70 -1.07
C LEU A 63 -5.79 5.79 0.36
N SER A 64 -7.01 5.31 0.61
CA SER A 64 -7.61 5.31 1.95
C SER A 64 -6.81 4.42 2.91
N LYS A 65 -6.45 3.22 2.48
CA LYS A 65 -5.62 2.28 3.25
C LYS A 65 -4.26 2.86 3.58
N LEU A 66 -3.54 3.35 2.56
CA LEU A 66 -2.20 3.93 2.72
C LEU A 66 -2.23 5.17 3.60
N ARG A 67 -3.23 6.04 3.45
CA ARG A 67 -3.36 7.24 4.27
C ARG A 67 -3.57 6.90 5.74
N ARG A 68 -4.43 5.93 6.06
CA ARG A 68 -4.64 5.48 7.44
C ARG A 68 -3.39 4.79 8.00
N ALA A 69 -2.74 3.94 7.22
CA ALA A 69 -1.51 3.26 7.63
C ALA A 69 -0.40 4.27 7.97
N ILE A 70 -0.19 5.28 7.13
CA ILE A 70 0.78 6.37 7.38
C ILE A 70 0.38 7.18 8.62
N GLN A 71 -0.89 7.56 8.76
CA GLN A 71 -1.37 8.36 9.91
C GLN A 71 -1.22 7.64 11.24
N ARG A 72 -1.54 6.35 11.28
CA ARG A 72 -1.43 5.52 12.49
C ARG A 72 0.00 5.06 12.75
N ARG A 73 0.94 5.33 11.83
CA ARG A 73 2.27 4.71 11.79
C ARG A 73 2.17 3.17 11.89
N ASN A 74 1.11 2.60 11.35
CA ASN A 74 0.88 1.16 11.38
C ASN A 74 1.58 0.52 10.18
N ILE A 75 2.86 0.23 10.36
CA ILE A 75 3.76 -0.25 9.31
C ILE A 75 3.48 -1.72 9.00
N GLU A 76 2.93 -2.49 9.94
CA GLU A 76 2.47 -3.87 9.70
C GLU A 76 1.48 -3.93 8.52
N VAL A 77 0.58 -2.94 8.41
CA VAL A 77 -0.34 -2.85 7.27
C VAL A 77 0.40 -2.59 5.96
N LEU A 78 1.48 -1.80 5.98
CA LEU A 78 2.29 -1.52 4.79
C LEU A 78 3.10 -2.74 4.34
N GLU A 79 3.60 -3.55 5.29
CA GLU A 79 4.25 -4.83 5.03
C GLU A 79 3.28 -5.87 4.46
N VAL A 80 2.05 -5.92 4.97
CA VAL A 80 1.06 -6.96 4.63
C VAL A 80 0.28 -6.65 3.35
N ILE A 81 0.35 -5.43 2.79
CA ILE A 81 -0.31 -5.12 1.51
C ILE A 81 0.26 -5.99 0.38
N ASP A 82 -0.52 -6.97 -0.04
CA ASP A 82 -0.24 -7.76 -1.24
C ASP A 82 -0.31 -6.85 -2.47
N LEU A 83 0.80 -6.73 -3.20
CA LEU A 83 0.86 -5.93 -4.43
C LEU A 83 -0.11 -6.46 -5.50
N TRP A 84 -0.45 -7.75 -5.50
CA TRP A 84 -1.47 -8.27 -6.43
C TRP A 84 -2.88 -7.79 -6.11
N SER A 85 -3.12 -7.30 -4.90
CA SER A 85 -4.37 -6.66 -4.50
C SER A 85 -4.43 -5.17 -4.87
N VAL A 86 -3.30 -4.57 -5.27
CA VAL A 86 -3.24 -3.16 -5.68
C VAL A 86 -4.11 -2.96 -6.92
N ARG A 87 -4.85 -1.85 -6.91
CA ARG A 87 -5.75 -1.46 -8.00
C ARG A 87 -5.51 0.01 -8.35
N ALA A 88 -5.41 0.28 -9.64
CA ALA A 88 -5.47 1.62 -10.20
C ALA A 88 -6.93 2.09 -10.37
N ILE A 89 -7.14 3.40 -10.54
CA ILE A 89 -8.47 4.00 -10.79
C ILE A 89 -9.10 3.41 -12.06
N TYR A 90 -8.30 3.11 -13.09
CA TYR A 90 -8.79 2.42 -14.29
C TYR A 90 -9.50 1.10 -13.94
N ASN A 91 -8.88 0.27 -13.11
CA ASN A 91 -9.42 -1.03 -12.69
C ASN A 91 -10.72 -0.87 -11.88
N GLN A 92 -10.81 0.17 -11.04
CA GLN A 92 -12.03 0.51 -10.30
C GLN A 92 -13.18 0.88 -11.26
N ARG A 93 -12.91 1.71 -12.28
CA ARG A 93 -13.92 2.12 -13.28
C ARG A 93 -14.39 0.96 -14.15
N MET A 94 -13.46 0.13 -14.62
CA MET A 94 -13.78 -1.06 -15.42
C MET A 94 -14.56 -2.09 -14.60
N GLY A 95 -14.21 -2.30 -13.34
CA GLY A 95 -14.97 -3.16 -12.41
C GLY A 95 -16.41 -2.68 -12.21
N MET A 96 -16.62 -1.37 -12.03
CA MET A 96 -17.96 -0.77 -11.90
C MET A 96 -18.79 -0.86 -13.19
N ALA A 97 -18.17 -0.70 -14.36
CA ALA A 97 -18.84 -0.89 -15.64
C ALA A 97 -19.28 -2.35 -15.85
N LYS A 98 -18.43 -3.32 -15.45
CA LYS A 98 -18.74 -4.75 -15.49
C LYS A 98 -19.83 -5.12 -14.50
N LYS A 99 -19.80 -4.60 -13.26
CA LYS A 99 -20.87 -4.80 -12.25
C LYS A 99 -22.22 -4.24 -12.71
N ARG A 100 -22.26 -3.09 -13.40
CA ARG A 100 -23.50 -2.57 -14.02
C ARG A 100 -24.02 -3.45 -15.16
N LYS A 101 -23.13 -4.10 -15.91
CA LYS A 101 -23.52 -5.05 -16.98
C LYS A 101 -23.98 -6.40 -16.41
N ILE A 102 -23.42 -6.84 -15.29
CA ILE A 102 -23.83 -8.06 -14.55
C ILE A 102 -25.17 -7.84 -13.84
N ALA A 103 -25.43 -6.65 -13.29
CA ALA A 103 -26.73 -6.29 -12.71
C ALA A 103 -27.90 -6.38 -13.70
N TRP A 104 -27.62 -6.35 -15.00
CA TRP A 104 -28.62 -6.59 -16.06
C TRP A 104 -28.80 -8.08 -16.40
N VAL A 105 -27.84 -8.95 -16.08
CA VAL A 105 -27.77 -10.31 -16.63
C VAL A 105 -28.14 -11.43 -15.65
N GLU A 106 -27.95 -11.33 -14.34
CA GLU A 106 -28.15 -12.50 -13.45
C GLU A 106 -28.38 -11.99 -12.00
N GLN A 107 -29.37 -12.36 -11.17
CA GLN A 107 -30.29 -13.50 -11.05
C GLN A 107 -29.68 -14.91 -11.13
N ALA A 108 -28.37 -15.03 -11.21
CA ALA A 108 -27.67 -16.28 -10.94
C ALA A 108 -26.26 -16.00 -10.41
N GLY A 109 -25.93 -16.66 -9.29
CA GLY A 109 -24.57 -17.00 -8.89
C GLY A 109 -23.55 -15.87 -8.84
N ASP A 110 -23.40 -15.28 -7.65
CA ASP A 110 -22.25 -14.48 -7.25
C ASP A 110 -20.93 -15.23 -7.53
N LYS A 111 -20.28 -14.91 -8.65
CA LYS A 111 -18.90 -15.24 -8.92
C LYS A 111 -18.26 -13.97 -9.47
N GLU A 112 -17.54 -13.25 -8.61
CA GLU A 112 -16.59 -12.23 -9.05
C GLU A 112 -15.67 -12.84 -10.12
N ILE A 113 -15.89 -12.45 -11.37
CA ILE A 113 -15.04 -12.87 -12.49
C ILE A 113 -13.73 -12.09 -12.35
N ASP A 114 -12.81 -12.68 -11.60
CA ASP A 114 -11.39 -12.33 -11.52
C ASP A 114 -10.83 -12.33 -12.95
N VAL A 115 -10.66 -11.14 -13.52
CA VAL A 115 -9.92 -10.99 -14.77
C VAL A 115 -8.49 -11.34 -14.40
N ARG A 116 -8.10 -12.59 -14.63
CA ARG A 116 -6.74 -13.09 -14.35
C ARG A 116 -5.75 -12.25 -15.14
N VAL A 117 -5.23 -11.21 -14.49
CA VAL A 117 -4.06 -10.48 -14.97
C VAL A 117 -2.93 -11.49 -15.00
N GLU A 118 -2.31 -11.66 -16.16
CA GLU A 118 -1.15 -12.53 -16.29
C GLU A 118 -0.07 -12.06 -15.32
N ARG A 119 0.26 -12.91 -14.33
CA ARG A 119 1.23 -12.60 -13.29
C ARG A 119 2.64 -12.67 -13.86
N SER A 120 3.07 -11.55 -14.43
CA SER A 120 4.39 -11.36 -15.04
C SER A 120 5.25 -10.39 -14.23
N CYS A 121 6.57 -10.41 -14.45
CA CYS A 121 7.50 -9.47 -13.81
C CYS A 121 7.10 -8.00 -14.11
N GLN A 122 6.70 -7.71 -15.36
CA GLN A 122 6.25 -6.38 -15.76
C GLN A 122 4.94 -5.97 -15.08
N SER A 123 3.93 -6.85 -15.04
CA SER A 123 2.67 -6.56 -14.36
C SER A 123 2.86 -6.25 -12.87
N TRP A 124 3.80 -6.94 -12.22
CA TRP A 124 4.12 -6.71 -10.82
C TRP A 124 4.83 -5.37 -10.61
N LEU A 125 5.75 -4.99 -11.50
CA LEU A 125 6.40 -3.67 -11.48
C LEU A 125 5.39 -2.52 -11.68
N ASP A 126 4.39 -2.70 -12.53
CA ASP A 126 3.33 -1.70 -12.74
C ASP A 126 2.45 -1.53 -11.49
N LEU A 127 2.17 -2.64 -10.78
CA LEU A 127 1.50 -2.60 -9.47
C LEU A 127 2.38 -1.93 -8.41
N LEU A 128 3.68 -2.24 -8.38
CA LEU A 128 4.63 -1.58 -7.48
C LEU A 128 4.72 -0.08 -7.75
N HIS A 129 4.71 0.35 -9.01
CA HIS A 129 4.68 1.77 -9.38
C HIS A 129 3.43 2.45 -8.81
N THR A 130 2.26 1.85 -9.01
CA THR A 130 0.97 2.35 -8.51
C THR A 130 0.98 2.44 -6.98
N TYR A 131 1.55 1.45 -6.30
CA TYR A 131 1.73 1.44 -4.85
C TYR A 131 2.66 2.57 -4.37
N CYS A 132 3.82 2.75 -5.01
CA CYS A 132 4.78 3.81 -4.69
C CYS A 132 4.18 5.20 -4.90
N LEU A 133 3.36 5.37 -5.94
CA LEU A 133 2.63 6.61 -6.20
C LEU A 133 1.55 6.84 -5.13
N GLY A 134 0.83 5.79 -4.74
CA GLY A 134 -0.13 5.82 -3.65
C GLY A 134 0.49 6.24 -2.32
N LEU A 135 1.67 5.71 -2.00
CA LEU A 135 2.42 6.07 -0.80
C LEU A 135 2.79 7.55 -0.79
N ALA A 136 3.34 8.05 -1.91
CA ALA A 136 3.71 9.46 -2.04
C ALA A 136 2.49 10.38 -1.93
N MET A 137 1.39 10.06 -2.62
CA MET A 137 0.14 10.83 -2.52
C MET A 137 -0.41 10.85 -1.10
N ALA A 138 -0.52 9.68 -0.46
CA ALA A 138 -1.05 9.56 0.90
C ALA A 138 -0.14 10.27 1.93
N GLY A 139 1.17 10.24 1.70
CA GLY A 139 2.23 10.82 2.52
C GLY A 139 2.44 12.33 2.37
N GLU A 140 1.63 13.03 1.58
CA GLU A 140 1.69 14.49 1.41
C GLU A 140 1.36 15.31 2.67
N GLN A 141 1.07 14.66 3.80
CA GLN A 141 0.89 15.34 5.07
C GLN A 141 2.19 15.97 5.55
N GLU A 142 2.09 17.22 6.01
CA GLU A 142 3.20 17.93 6.62
C GLU A 142 3.61 17.23 7.92
N THR A 143 4.90 16.96 8.09
CA THR A 143 5.39 16.42 9.35
C THR A 143 5.57 17.60 10.33
N SER A 144 5.01 17.49 11.54
CA SER A 144 5.15 18.51 12.59
C SER A 144 6.56 18.55 13.21
N THR A 145 7.56 18.00 12.53
CA THR A 145 8.93 17.93 13.08
C THR A 145 9.61 19.28 12.92
N SER A 146 10.44 19.64 13.92
CA SER A 146 11.19 20.91 14.00
C SER A 146 12.18 21.14 12.84
N SER A 147 12.33 20.19 11.92
CA SER A 147 13.23 20.28 10.79
C SER A 147 12.46 20.68 9.55
N SER A 148 12.71 21.90 9.04
CA SER A 148 12.16 22.41 7.78
C SER A 148 12.48 21.55 6.56
N LEU A 149 13.48 20.66 6.66
CA LEU A 149 13.87 19.70 5.63
C LEU A 149 12.91 18.50 5.54
N ARG A 150 12.09 18.26 6.58
CA ARG A 150 11.18 17.11 6.71
C ARG A 150 9.73 17.49 6.42
N TYR A 151 9.48 18.13 5.28
CA TYR A 151 8.17 18.71 4.98
C TYR A 151 7.10 17.66 4.62
N VAL A 152 7.47 16.43 4.24
CA VAL A 152 6.53 15.40 3.73
C VAL A 152 6.78 14.07 4.42
N GLN A 153 5.71 13.34 4.76
CA GLN A 153 5.83 12.00 5.35
C GLN A 153 6.48 11.01 4.38
N VAL A 154 6.08 11.03 3.10
CA VAL A 154 6.64 10.16 2.05
C VAL A 154 6.90 10.95 0.76
N PRO A 155 8.14 11.35 0.47
CA PRO A 155 8.49 12.03 -0.78
C PRO A 155 8.37 11.11 -2.01
N TRP A 156 7.90 11.66 -3.13
CA TRP A 156 7.76 10.92 -4.39
C TRP A 156 9.10 10.42 -4.93
N ASP A 157 10.16 11.22 -4.85
CA ASP A 157 11.46 10.83 -5.39
C ASP A 157 12.04 9.60 -4.69
N VAL A 158 11.78 9.45 -3.38
CA VAL A 158 12.19 8.27 -2.59
C VAL A 158 11.47 7.01 -3.07
N THR A 159 10.13 7.02 -3.13
CA THR A 159 9.37 5.84 -3.56
C THR A 159 9.58 5.55 -5.05
N PHE A 160 9.79 6.58 -5.87
CA PHE A 160 10.13 6.40 -7.28
C PHE A 160 11.50 5.77 -7.48
N LYS A 161 12.53 6.17 -6.72
CA LYS A 161 13.86 5.52 -6.73
C LYS A 161 13.76 4.04 -6.33
N TYR A 162 12.93 3.73 -5.34
CA TYR A 162 12.66 2.34 -4.93
C TYR A 162 12.09 1.50 -6.09
N HIS A 163 11.00 1.96 -6.71
CA HIS A 163 10.42 1.32 -7.90
C HIS A 163 11.44 1.20 -9.05
N TRP A 164 12.22 2.26 -9.30
CA TRP A 164 13.22 2.25 -10.36
C TRP A 164 14.32 1.21 -10.13
N ARG A 165 14.77 1.04 -8.89
CA ARG A 165 15.74 -0.03 -8.54
C ARG A 165 15.16 -1.40 -8.81
N ALA A 166 13.92 -1.66 -8.41
CA ALA A 166 13.25 -2.93 -8.69
C ALA A 166 13.18 -3.19 -10.20
N ARG A 167 12.82 -2.18 -11.00
CA ARG A 167 12.79 -2.25 -12.47
C ARG A 167 14.17 -2.50 -13.07
N ALA A 168 15.20 -1.82 -12.59
CA ALA A 168 16.57 -1.99 -13.06
C ALA A 168 17.10 -3.40 -12.77
N VAL A 169 16.81 -3.94 -11.59
CA VAL A 169 17.17 -5.31 -11.21
C VAL A 169 16.39 -6.32 -12.07
N ALA A 170 15.08 -6.14 -12.21
CA ALA A 170 14.24 -6.98 -13.06
C ALA A 170 14.76 -7.09 -14.51
N SER A 171 15.21 -5.97 -15.09
CA SER A 171 15.71 -5.93 -16.48
C SER A 171 16.97 -6.78 -16.71
N LYS A 172 17.69 -7.12 -15.63
CA LYS A 172 18.90 -7.93 -15.64
C LYS A 172 18.65 -9.38 -15.22
N MET A 173 17.43 -9.68 -14.78
CA MET A 173 17.03 -11.01 -14.36
C MET A 173 16.43 -11.77 -15.53
N GLY A 174 16.82 -13.04 -15.67
CA GLY A 174 16.19 -13.97 -16.60
C GLY A 174 14.97 -14.65 -15.96
N ASP A 175 14.88 -15.96 -16.18
CA ASP A 175 13.81 -16.78 -15.63
C ASP A 175 13.74 -16.69 -14.10
N GLY A 176 12.52 -16.68 -13.56
CA GLY A 176 12.29 -16.52 -12.11
C GLY A 176 12.38 -15.09 -11.58
N CYS A 177 12.50 -14.08 -12.47
CA CYS A 177 12.45 -12.64 -12.16
C CYS A 177 11.38 -12.30 -11.12
N LEU A 178 10.14 -12.74 -11.38
CA LEU A 178 8.99 -12.37 -10.56
C LEU A 178 9.09 -12.85 -9.11
N ALA A 179 9.37 -14.14 -8.90
CA ALA A 179 9.43 -14.71 -7.56
C ALA A 179 10.52 -14.06 -6.71
N ARG A 180 11.67 -13.75 -7.32
CA ARG A 180 12.77 -13.12 -6.62
C ARG A 180 12.53 -11.63 -6.36
N LEU A 181 11.89 -10.89 -7.28
CA LEU A 181 11.46 -9.52 -7.01
C LEU A 181 10.51 -9.44 -5.82
N ILE A 182 9.49 -10.32 -5.78
CA ILE A 182 8.54 -10.38 -4.67
C ILE A 182 9.27 -10.59 -3.35
N LEU A 183 10.21 -11.55 -3.31
CA LEU A 183 10.98 -11.84 -2.10
C LEU A 183 11.81 -10.62 -1.65
N LEU A 184 12.53 -9.97 -2.57
CA LEU A 184 13.36 -8.80 -2.25
C LEU A 184 12.51 -7.64 -1.72
N ASP A 185 11.36 -7.39 -2.36
CA ASP A 185 10.41 -6.34 -1.96
C ASP A 185 9.81 -6.60 -0.59
N GLN A 186 9.36 -7.83 -0.32
CA GLN A 186 8.82 -8.20 0.98
C GLN A 186 9.85 -8.03 2.09
N GLN A 187 11.09 -8.50 1.88
CA GLN A 187 12.17 -8.36 2.85
C GLN A 187 12.58 -6.91 3.09
N GLU A 188 12.47 -6.04 2.07
CA GLU A 188 12.76 -4.62 2.25
C GLU A 188 11.63 -3.92 3.00
N ARG A 189 10.38 -4.19 2.61
CA ARG A 189 9.22 -3.59 3.25
C ARG A 189 9.04 -4.03 4.70
N SER A 190 9.48 -5.22 5.07
CA SER A 190 9.51 -5.67 6.47
C SER A 190 10.49 -4.87 7.34
N GLU A 191 11.45 -4.16 6.72
CA GLU A 191 12.38 -3.27 7.43
C GLU A 191 11.89 -1.81 7.50
N TRP A 192 10.71 -1.48 6.94
CA TRP A 192 10.17 -0.12 6.95
C TRP A 192 9.60 0.31 8.31
N GLU A 193 10.12 -0.24 9.41
CA GLU A 193 9.71 0.07 10.78
C GLU A 193 10.45 1.30 11.33
N SER A 194 9.74 2.28 11.89
CA SER A 194 10.37 3.33 12.69
C SER A 194 9.43 3.97 13.69
N SER A 195 9.96 4.20 14.89
CA SER A 195 9.28 4.91 15.97
C SER A 195 9.46 6.44 15.91
N THR A 196 10.46 6.94 15.18
CA THR A 196 10.90 8.35 15.31
C THR A 196 11.06 9.12 14.00
N SER A 197 11.35 8.45 12.89
CA SER A 197 11.57 9.09 11.58
C SER A 197 10.29 9.13 10.74
N SER A 198 10.24 9.98 9.70
CA SER A 198 9.14 9.89 8.72
C SER A 198 9.31 8.62 7.88
N LEU A 199 8.21 8.06 7.36
CA LEU A 199 8.27 6.85 6.55
C LEU A 199 9.19 7.02 5.32
N GLY A 200 9.22 8.19 4.70
CA GLY A 200 10.13 8.50 3.61
C GLY A 200 11.61 8.46 4.00
N GLU A 201 11.96 8.87 5.22
CA GLU A 201 13.33 8.74 5.73
C GLU A 201 13.70 7.28 5.94
N VAL A 202 12.78 6.48 6.50
CA VAL A 202 12.98 5.04 6.70
C VAL A 202 13.19 4.33 5.37
N ILE A 203 12.32 4.60 4.38
CA ILE A 203 12.46 4.00 3.04
C ILE A 203 13.80 4.40 2.43
N ALA A 204 14.23 5.66 2.58
CA ALA A 204 15.52 6.11 2.04
C ALA A 204 16.72 5.45 2.74
N GLU A 205 16.67 5.27 4.06
CA GLU A 205 17.71 4.58 4.83
C GLU A 205 17.79 3.10 4.45
N VAL A 206 16.65 2.39 4.49
CA VAL A 206 16.57 0.98 4.12
C VAL A 206 16.99 0.77 2.66
N TYR A 207 16.61 1.68 1.76
CA TYR A 207 17.05 1.66 0.36
C TYR A 207 18.59 1.64 0.27
N GLN A 208 19.30 2.44 1.06
CA GLN A 208 20.76 2.45 1.08
C GLN A 208 21.34 1.19 1.73
N LEU A 209 20.84 0.80 2.91
CA LEU A 209 21.33 -0.36 3.66
C LEU A 209 21.18 -1.66 2.89
N ARG A 210 20.09 -1.80 2.13
CA ARG A 210 19.77 -3.02 1.40
C ARG A 210 20.27 -3.04 -0.04
N ASP A 211 20.98 -2.00 -0.51
CA ASP A 211 21.44 -1.94 -1.91
C ASP A 211 22.25 -3.18 -2.32
N VAL A 212 23.13 -3.67 -1.43
CA VAL A 212 23.93 -4.89 -1.65
C VAL A 212 23.05 -6.13 -1.87
N HIS A 213 21.88 -6.23 -1.22
CA HIS A 213 20.96 -7.34 -1.37
C HIS A 213 20.32 -7.35 -2.77
N TRP A 214 19.89 -6.17 -3.24
CA TRP A 214 19.37 -5.99 -4.60
C TRP A 214 20.46 -6.22 -5.65
N GLN A 215 21.70 -5.85 -5.37
CA GLN A 215 22.83 -6.10 -6.27
C GLN A 215 23.19 -7.58 -6.37
N SER A 216 23.23 -8.29 -5.24
CA SER A 216 23.54 -9.72 -5.18
C SER A 216 22.49 -10.58 -5.89
N ALA A 217 21.24 -10.09 -6.00
CA ALA A 217 20.19 -10.74 -6.76
C ALA A 217 20.43 -10.76 -8.28
N MET A 218 21.25 -9.82 -8.79
CA MET A 218 21.62 -9.73 -10.20
C MET A 218 22.68 -10.76 -10.61
N SER A 219 23.57 -11.17 -9.68
CA SER A 219 24.71 -12.05 -9.98
C SER A 219 24.37 -13.54 -9.91
N ASN A 220 23.33 -13.94 -9.17
CA ASN A 220 23.11 -15.35 -8.82
C ASN A 220 21.97 -15.98 -9.63
N GLY A 221 22.28 -16.65 -10.73
CA GLY A 221 21.34 -17.47 -11.52
C GLY A 221 20.73 -18.70 -10.82
N SER A 222 20.77 -18.81 -9.49
CA SER A 222 20.12 -19.89 -8.73
C SER A 222 19.60 -19.40 -7.37
N PRO A 223 18.33 -19.66 -7.01
CA PRO A 223 17.76 -19.35 -5.68
C PRO A 223 18.53 -19.99 -4.53
N ASN A 224 19.19 -21.14 -4.76
CA ASN A 224 19.89 -21.91 -3.73
C ASN A 224 21.32 -21.46 -3.42
N SER A 225 21.83 -20.43 -4.10
CA SER A 225 23.23 -19.98 -3.96
C SER A 225 23.43 -18.78 -3.04
N MET A 226 22.37 -18.31 -2.36
CA MET A 226 22.48 -17.13 -1.50
C MET A 226 22.92 -17.53 -0.06
N PRO A 227 24.06 -17.02 0.45
CA PRO A 227 24.62 -17.43 1.74
C PRO A 227 23.70 -17.17 2.94
N TRP A 228 22.78 -16.23 2.82
CA TRP A 228 21.86 -15.80 3.88
C TRP A 228 20.55 -16.61 3.93
N TYR A 229 20.36 -17.58 3.02
CA TYR A 229 19.22 -18.53 3.06
C TYR A 229 19.29 -19.50 4.26
N ARG A 230 20.35 -19.43 5.07
CA ARG A 230 20.40 -20.05 6.40
C ARG A 230 20.16 -19.00 7.47
N ARG A 231 18.91 -18.89 7.94
CA ARG A 231 18.64 -18.55 9.33
C ARG A 231 17.84 -19.69 9.96
N ASN A 232 18.24 -20.02 11.19
CA ASN A 232 17.76 -21.11 12.04
C ASN A 232 16.25 -21.06 12.28
#